data_AF-A0A168EMW8-F1
#
_entry.id   AF-A0A168EMW8-F1
#
_cell.length_a   1.000
_cell.length_b   1.000
_cell.length_c   1.000
_cell.angle_alpha   90.00
_cell.angle_beta   90.00
_cell.angle_gamma   90.00
#
_symmetry.space_group_name_H-M   'P 1'
#
loop_
_entity.id
_entity.type
_entity.pdbx_description
1 polymer ?
#
loop_
_entity_poly.entity_id
_entity_poly.type
_entity_poly.pdbx_seq_one_letter_code
_entity_poly.pdbx_strand_id
1 'polypeptide(L)'
;TIYNASGIISLLTLAPSSWSQQTCADYFSVSISQVKRSHILKKEKGIPSVPDKKIGRKISLDEIEIVQDFYLSDDYSRIMPGMKDNVSVRQTEGDKKVKIQKRLLLINIDELFFKSKEYCLNQLCMKGCGKSKFFELRPKHVIEVGAAGIYNVCVWEKH
;
A
#
# COMPACT_ATOMS: atom_id res chain seq x y z
N THR A 1 -22.52 -17.63 -2.96
CA THR A 1 -21.72 -17.84 -1.73
C THR A 1 -20.26 -17.58 -2.06
N ILE A 2 -19.71 -16.43 -1.68
CA ILE A 2 -18.34 -16.06 -2.06
C ILE A 2 -17.39 -16.75 -1.08
N TYR A 3 -16.92 -17.95 -1.44
CA TYR A 3 -15.82 -18.57 -0.70
C TYR A 3 -14.55 -17.75 -0.98
N ASN A 4 -13.88 -17.30 0.09
CA ASN A 4 -12.56 -16.68 -0.02
C ASN A 4 -11.60 -17.60 -0.80
N ALA A 5 -10.73 -17.04 -1.64
CA ALA A 5 -9.83 -17.81 -2.51
C ALA A 5 -8.96 -18.84 -1.75
N SER A 6 -8.60 -18.56 -0.49
CA SER A 6 -7.90 -19.48 0.39
C SER A 6 -8.74 -20.68 0.83
N GLY A 7 -10.04 -20.46 1.09
CA GLY A 7 -10.99 -21.51 1.47
C GLY A 7 -11.26 -22.49 0.32
N ILE A 8 -11.36 -21.99 -0.91
CA ILE A 8 -11.51 -22.82 -2.11
C ILE A 8 -10.29 -23.73 -2.29
N ILE A 9 -9.07 -23.18 -2.18
CA ILE A 9 -7.85 -23.99 -2.32
C ILE A 9 -7.77 -25.07 -1.24
N SER A 10 -8.15 -24.75 0.00
CA SER A 10 -8.17 -25.72 1.09
C SER A 10 -9.18 -26.84 0.85
N LEU A 11 -10.39 -26.50 0.38
CA LEU A 11 -11.41 -27.49 0.00
C LEU A 11 -10.89 -28.43 -1.11
N LEU A 12 -10.19 -27.90 -2.11
CA LEU A 12 -9.61 -28.70 -3.19
C LEU A 12 -8.50 -29.66 -2.72
N THR A 13 -7.91 -29.46 -1.53
CA THR A 13 -6.95 -30.45 -0.97
C THR A 13 -7.63 -31.74 -0.51
N LEU A 14 -8.94 -31.69 -0.22
CA LEU A 14 -9.74 -32.84 0.18
C LEU A 14 -10.13 -33.73 -1.02
N ALA A 15 -9.95 -33.25 -2.25
CA ALA A 15 -10.29 -34.02 -3.44
C ALA A 15 -9.51 -35.36 -3.51
N PRO A 16 -10.16 -36.46 -3.97
CA PRO A 16 -9.51 -37.76 -4.12
C PRO A 16 -8.30 -37.70 -5.05
N SER A 17 -7.26 -38.47 -4.76
CA SER A 17 -6.08 -38.60 -5.63
C SER A 17 -6.36 -39.32 -6.95
N SER A 18 -7.49 -40.03 -7.05
CA SER A 18 -7.94 -40.71 -8.27
C SER A 18 -8.51 -39.75 -9.32
N TRP A 19 -8.87 -38.53 -8.94
CA TRP A 19 -9.45 -37.56 -9.86
C TRP A 19 -8.36 -36.86 -10.68
N SER A 20 -8.66 -36.64 -11.97
CA SER A 20 -7.81 -35.83 -12.82
C SER A 20 -7.98 -34.33 -12.48
N GLN A 21 -7.01 -33.51 -12.86
CA GLN A 21 -7.09 -32.07 -12.63
C GLN A 21 -8.29 -31.43 -13.35
N GLN A 22 -8.67 -31.97 -14.51
CA GLN A 22 -9.84 -31.51 -15.28
C GLN A 22 -11.13 -31.88 -14.57
N THR A 23 -11.28 -33.14 -14.14
CA THR A 23 -12.49 -33.58 -13.42
C THR A 23 -12.68 -32.82 -12.11
N CYS A 24 -11.59 -32.51 -11.40
CA CYS A 24 -11.63 -31.64 -10.22
C CYS A 24 -12.08 -30.21 -10.57
N ALA A 25 -11.53 -29.63 -11.64
CA ALA A 25 -11.86 -28.28 -12.07
C ALA A 25 -13.34 -28.17 -12.45
N ASP A 26 -13.85 -29.14 -13.21
CA ASP A 26 -15.24 -29.18 -13.66
C ASP A 26 -16.21 -29.41 -12.49
N TYR A 27 -15.92 -30.38 -11.62
CA TYR A 27 -16.76 -30.71 -10.47
C TYR A 27 -16.89 -29.53 -9.48
N PHE A 28 -15.77 -28.88 -9.15
CA PHE A 28 -15.78 -27.73 -8.23
C PHE A 28 -16.05 -26.39 -8.94
N SER A 29 -16.19 -26.38 -10.27
CA SER A 29 -16.34 -25.16 -11.09
C SER A 29 -15.25 -24.11 -10.80
N VAL A 30 -13.99 -24.57 -10.77
CA VAL A 30 -12.80 -23.76 -10.47
C VAL A 30 -11.81 -23.79 -11.63
N SER A 31 -10.88 -22.84 -11.66
CA SER A 31 -9.82 -22.84 -12.67
C SER A 31 -8.79 -23.95 -12.42
N ILE A 32 -8.23 -24.50 -13.50
CA ILE A 32 -7.19 -25.55 -13.45
C ILE A 32 -5.98 -25.09 -12.62
N SER A 33 -5.66 -23.80 -12.62
CA SER A 33 -4.54 -23.24 -11.84
C SER A 33 -4.77 -23.36 -10.32
N GLN A 34 -6.02 -23.24 -9.85
CA GLN A 34 -6.37 -23.44 -8.43
C GLN A 34 -6.23 -24.90 -8.02
N VAL A 35 -6.62 -25.84 -8.90
CA VAL A 35 -6.44 -27.27 -8.68
C VAL A 35 -4.95 -27.64 -8.66
N LYS A 36 -4.16 -27.15 -9.62
CA LYS A 36 -2.70 -27.37 -9.61
C LYS A 36 -2.07 -26.88 -8.31
N ARG A 37 -2.45 -25.68 -7.86
CA ARG A 37 -1.96 -25.09 -6.62
C ARG A 37 -2.38 -25.89 -5.38
N SER A 38 -3.61 -26.41 -5.33
CA SER A 38 -4.06 -27.23 -4.21
C SER A 38 -3.33 -28.57 -4.15
N HIS A 39 -3.03 -29.20 -5.29
CA HIS A 39 -2.24 -30.43 -5.33
C HIS A 39 -0.80 -30.22 -4.85
N ILE A 40 -0.15 -29.11 -5.23
CA ILE A 40 1.18 -28.73 -4.71
C ILE A 40 1.09 -28.54 -3.19
N LEU A 41 0.12 -27.76 -2.72
CA LEU A 41 -0.09 -27.50 -1.30
C LEU A 41 -0.33 -28.80 -0.49
N LYS A 42 -1.15 -29.71 -1.04
CA LYS A 42 -1.46 -31.02 -0.48
C LYS A 42 -0.20 -31.90 -0.36
N LYS A 43 0.69 -31.85 -1.35
CA LYS A 43 1.96 -32.58 -1.34
C LYS A 43 2.94 -32.02 -0.31
N GLU A 44 2.98 -30.70 -0.15
CA GLU A 44 3.90 -30.02 0.77
C GLU A 44 3.46 -30.08 2.23
N LYS A 45 2.16 -29.88 2.50
CA LYS A 45 1.62 -29.65 3.85
C LYS A 45 0.56 -30.66 4.30
N GLY A 46 0.22 -31.62 3.45
CA GLY A 46 -0.82 -32.61 3.74
C GLY A 46 -2.24 -32.05 3.65
N ILE A 47 -3.17 -32.73 4.33
CA ILE A 47 -4.61 -32.45 4.34
C ILE A 47 -5.06 -32.31 5.80
N PRO A 48 -5.94 -31.34 6.15
CA PRO A 48 -6.38 -30.19 5.37
C PRO A 48 -5.36 -29.04 5.45
N SER A 49 -4.82 -28.61 4.30
CA SER A 49 -3.86 -27.50 4.27
C SER A 49 -4.49 -26.19 3.80
N VAL A 50 -4.02 -25.08 4.36
CA VAL A 50 -4.42 -23.72 4.01
C VAL A 50 -3.19 -23.01 3.41
N PRO A 51 -3.33 -22.25 2.32
CA PRO A 51 -2.22 -21.47 1.78
C PRO A 51 -1.75 -20.44 2.80
N ASP A 52 -0.43 -20.30 2.95
CA ASP A 52 0.11 -19.28 3.84
C ASP A 52 -0.33 -17.89 3.41
N LYS A 53 -0.57 -17.04 4.40
CA LYS A 53 -0.79 -15.62 4.15
C LYS A 53 0.48 -15.07 3.50
N LYS A 54 0.34 -14.37 2.38
CA LYS A 54 1.46 -13.65 1.76
C LYS A 54 1.91 -12.55 2.72
N ILE A 55 3.01 -12.75 3.42
CA ILE A 55 3.62 -11.73 4.27
C ILE A 55 4.46 -10.84 3.35
N GLY A 56 4.07 -9.56 3.22
CA GLY A 56 4.85 -8.57 2.48
C GLY A 56 6.14 -8.20 3.19
N ARG A 57 7.05 -7.52 2.48
CA ARG A 57 8.25 -6.92 3.11
C ARG A 57 7.82 -5.97 4.23
N LYS A 58 8.42 -6.14 5.41
CA LYS A 58 8.32 -5.15 6.48
C LYS A 58 9.16 -3.94 6.10
N ILE A 59 8.59 -2.75 6.25
CA ILE A 59 9.24 -1.47 5.99
C ILE A 59 9.97 -1.08 7.28
N SER A 60 11.21 -0.61 7.15
CA SER A 60 12.00 -0.14 8.30
C SER A 60 11.48 1.21 8.78
N LEU A 61 11.79 1.58 10.03
CA LEU A 61 11.46 2.91 10.55
C LEU A 61 12.16 3.99 9.74
N ASP A 62 13.42 3.78 9.38
CA ASP A 62 14.21 4.70 8.55
C ASP A 62 13.53 4.96 7.19
N GLU A 63 12.97 3.93 6.55
CA GLU A 63 12.23 4.09 5.28
C GLU A 63 10.97 4.95 5.46
N ILE A 64 10.30 4.84 6.62
CA ILE A 64 9.12 5.65 6.93
C ILE A 64 9.51 7.10 7.14
N GLU A 65 10.58 7.36 7.89
CA GLU A 65 11.09 8.70 8.15
C GLU A 65 11.51 9.39 6.85
N ILE A 66 12.29 8.70 6.00
CA ILE A 66 12.69 9.24 4.69
C ILE A 66 11.46 9.62 3.86
N VAL A 67 10.44 8.75 3.79
CA VAL A 67 9.21 9.05 3.05
C VAL A 67 8.48 10.26 3.63
N GLN A 68 8.41 10.39 4.96
CA GLN A 68 7.81 11.55 5.61
C GLN A 68 8.59 12.83 5.31
N ASP A 69 9.91 12.78 5.32
CA ASP A 69 10.77 13.91 4.97
C ASP A 69 10.55 14.36 3.52
N PHE A 70 10.34 13.43 2.58
CA PHE A 70 9.98 13.77 1.20
C PHE A 70 8.66 14.55 1.11
N TYR A 71 7.64 14.14 1.89
CA TYR A 71 6.37 14.87 1.95
C TYR A 71 6.48 16.21 2.68
N LEU A 72 7.45 16.36 3.58
CA LEU A 72 7.68 17.55 4.38
C LEU A 72 8.75 18.48 3.82
N SER A 73 9.42 18.10 2.73
CA SER A 73 10.45 18.93 2.10
C SER A 73 9.85 20.18 1.46
N ASP A 74 10.47 21.34 1.72
CA ASP A 74 10.11 22.63 1.14
C ASP A 74 10.31 22.71 -0.39
N ASP A 75 11.04 21.74 -0.96
CA ASP A 75 11.23 21.61 -2.39
C ASP A 75 9.96 21.11 -3.10
N TYR A 76 9.20 20.24 -2.43
CA TYR A 76 8.03 19.56 -3.02
C TYR A 76 6.71 20.01 -2.43
N SER A 77 6.73 20.67 -1.27
CA SER A 77 5.53 21.07 -0.56
C SER A 77 5.72 22.42 0.13
N ARG A 78 4.62 23.11 0.44
CA ARG A 78 4.63 24.42 1.09
C ARG A 78 3.61 24.50 2.20
N ILE A 79 3.97 25.15 3.29
CA ILE A 79 3.05 25.41 4.40
C ILE A 79 1.98 26.40 3.93
N MET A 80 0.72 26.10 4.21
CA MET A 80 -0.37 27.01 3.90
C MET A 80 -0.44 28.12 4.97
N PRO A 81 -0.43 29.41 4.56
CA PRO A 81 -0.32 30.53 5.50
C PRO A 81 -1.63 30.85 6.25
N GLY A 82 -2.77 30.26 5.84
CA GLY A 82 -4.07 30.60 6.39
C GLY A 82 -4.26 30.12 7.83
N MET A 83 -4.83 30.97 8.69
CA MET A 83 -5.11 30.60 10.08
C MET A 83 -6.11 29.45 10.23
N LYS A 84 -7.01 29.29 9.25
CA LYS A 84 -7.96 28.16 9.16
C LYS A 84 -7.36 26.92 8.50
N ASP A 85 -6.15 27.01 7.95
CA ASP A 85 -5.46 25.92 7.29
C ASP A 85 -4.73 25.05 8.30
N ASN A 86 -5.48 24.50 9.26
CA ASN A 86 -4.96 23.56 10.25
C ASN A 86 -5.75 22.26 10.23
N VAL A 87 -5.09 21.17 10.64
CA VAL A 87 -5.67 19.84 10.84
C VAL A 87 -5.36 19.41 12.26
N SER A 88 -6.38 18.95 12.97
CA SER A 88 -6.20 18.36 14.30
C SER A 88 -5.80 16.89 14.14
N VAL A 89 -4.55 16.56 14.46
CA VAL A 89 -3.99 15.21 14.35
C VAL A 89 -3.67 14.68 15.76
N ARG A 90 -3.84 13.37 15.96
CA ARG A 90 -3.29 12.65 17.12
C ARG A 90 -1.95 12.06 16.69
N GLN A 91 -0.85 12.43 17.34
CA GLN A 91 0.49 11.90 17.04
C GLN A 91 0.68 10.47 17.59
N THR A 92 0.04 10.16 18.71
CA THR A 92 0.26 8.93 19.49
C THR A 92 -1.07 8.43 20.07
N GLU A 93 -1.22 7.11 20.22
CA GLU A 93 -2.43 6.52 20.81
C GLU A 93 -2.54 6.89 22.29
N GLY A 94 -3.45 7.82 22.61
CA GLY A 94 -3.69 8.33 23.96
C GLY A 94 -3.50 9.84 24.12
N ASP A 95 -2.82 10.48 23.16
CA ASP A 95 -2.47 11.90 23.30
C ASP A 95 -3.55 12.89 22.85
N LYS A 96 -3.42 14.11 23.37
CA LYS A 96 -4.28 15.25 23.02
C LYS A 96 -4.13 15.57 21.53
N LYS A 97 -5.24 15.98 20.90
CA LYS A 97 -5.23 16.42 19.50
C LYS A 97 -4.37 17.68 19.39
N VAL A 98 -3.35 17.64 18.55
CA VAL A 98 -2.50 18.79 18.22
C VAL A 98 -2.96 19.38 16.90
N LYS A 99 -3.09 20.71 16.82
CA LYS A 99 -3.37 21.42 15.57
C LYS A 99 -2.06 21.62 14.81
N ILE A 100 -1.95 21.00 13.64
CA ILE A 100 -0.81 21.12 12.73
C ILE A 100 -1.27 21.91 11.52
N GLN A 101 -0.44 22.83 11.03
CA GLN A 101 -0.74 23.57 9.80
C GLN A 101 -0.73 22.64 8.60
N LYS A 102 -1.67 22.88 7.67
CA LYS A 102 -1.75 22.14 6.41
C LYS A 102 -0.57 22.51 5.54
N ARG A 103 -0.14 21.53 4.76
CA ARG A 103 0.96 21.66 3.81
C ARG A 103 0.46 21.25 2.44
N LEU A 104 0.62 22.11 1.44
CA LEU A 104 0.23 21.84 0.07
C LEU A 104 1.39 21.15 -0.65
N LEU A 105 1.16 19.97 -1.20
CA LEU A 105 2.09 19.31 -2.10
C LEU A 105 2.00 19.99 -3.47
N LEU A 106 3.12 20.49 -3.97
CA LEU A 106 3.19 21.26 -5.23
C LEU A 106 3.37 20.36 -6.47
N ILE A 107 3.79 19.11 -6.27
CA ILE A 107 4.00 18.14 -7.34
C ILE A 107 3.01 16.99 -7.23
N ASN A 108 2.87 16.22 -8.31
CA ASN A 108 2.07 15.01 -8.28
C ASN A 108 2.70 13.97 -7.32
N ILE A 109 1.87 13.22 -6.59
CA ILE A 109 2.35 12.14 -5.70
C ILE A 109 3.11 11.08 -6.49
N ASP A 110 2.70 10.82 -7.72
CA ASP A 110 3.39 9.86 -8.59
C ASP A 110 4.82 10.31 -8.89
N GLU A 111 5.02 11.58 -9.19
CA GLU A 111 6.36 12.17 -9.42
C GLU A 111 7.19 12.19 -8.14
N LEU A 112 6.57 12.54 -7.01
CA LEU A 112 7.23 12.51 -5.70
C LEU A 112 7.73 11.09 -5.37
N PHE A 113 6.92 10.07 -5.68
CA PHE A 113 7.31 8.67 -5.50
C PHE A 113 8.53 8.31 -6.36
N PHE A 114 8.56 8.70 -7.63
CA PHE A 114 9.73 8.45 -8.48
C PHE A 114 10.98 9.12 -7.93
N LYS A 115 10.90 10.39 -7.50
CA LYS A 115 12.04 11.09 -6.89
C LYS A 115 12.51 10.44 -5.59
N SER A 116 11.58 9.99 -4.74
CA SER A 116 11.93 9.28 -3.50
C SER A 116 12.65 7.96 -3.80
N LYS A 117 12.21 7.24 -4.84
CA LYS A 117 12.81 5.98 -5.26
C LYS A 117 14.20 6.18 -5.85
N GLU A 118 14.39 7.22 -6.67
CA GLU A 118 15.69 7.61 -7.20
C GLU A 118 16.66 8.00 -6.08
N TYR A 119 16.19 8.78 -5.10
CA TYR A 119 16.99 9.14 -3.92
C TYR A 119 17.42 7.90 -3.12
N CYS A 120 16.49 6.99 -2.83
CA CYS A 120 16.79 5.75 -2.14
C CYS A 120 17.81 4.89 -2.91
N LEU A 121 17.70 4.81 -4.24
CA LEU A 121 18.59 3.99 -5.07
C LEU A 121 19.97 4.62 -5.24
N ASN A 122 20.03 5.92 -5.58
CA ASN A 122 21.25 6.60 -5.98
C ASN A 122 22.06 7.12 -4.78
N GLN A 123 21.39 7.56 -3.70
CA GLN A 123 22.08 8.17 -2.57
C GLN A 123 22.22 7.23 -1.39
N LEU A 124 21.20 6.41 -1.12
CA LEU A 124 21.18 5.51 0.04
C LEU A 124 21.50 4.05 -0.31
N CYS A 125 21.58 3.69 -1.60
CA CYS A 125 21.76 2.31 -2.05
C CYS A 125 20.73 1.33 -1.43
N MET A 126 19.52 1.82 -1.15
CA MET A 126 18.44 1.05 -0.52
C MET A 126 17.25 0.83 -1.46
N LYS A 127 16.55 -0.28 -1.24
CA LYS A 127 15.30 -0.56 -1.97
C LYS A 127 14.17 0.26 -1.35
N GLY A 128 13.68 1.26 -2.08
CA GLY A 128 12.56 2.10 -1.65
C GLY A 128 11.25 1.32 -1.44
N CYS A 129 10.31 1.97 -0.75
CA CYS A 129 8.99 1.40 -0.46
C CYS A 129 8.15 1.19 -1.74
N GLY A 130 7.12 0.33 -1.64
CA GLY A 130 6.17 0.13 -2.75
C GLY A 130 5.18 1.29 -2.87
N LYS A 131 4.69 1.55 -4.09
CA LYS A 131 3.75 2.66 -4.38
C LYS A 131 2.57 2.68 -3.42
N SER A 132 1.84 1.58 -3.24
CA SER A 132 0.68 1.54 -2.33
C SER A 132 1.03 1.99 -0.90
N LYS A 133 2.19 1.57 -0.37
CA LYS A 133 2.59 1.99 0.97
C LYS A 133 3.06 3.44 1.02
N PHE A 134 3.72 3.93 -0.03
CA PHE A 134 4.10 5.34 -0.14
C PHE A 134 2.88 6.26 0.01
N PHE A 135 1.74 5.88 -0.58
CA PHE A 135 0.47 6.60 -0.45
C PHE A 135 -0.12 6.47 0.97
N GLU A 136 -0.01 5.29 1.60
CA GLU A 136 -0.47 5.09 2.98
C GLU A 136 0.34 5.88 4.02
N LEU A 137 1.65 6.06 3.77
CA LEU A 137 2.57 6.78 4.67
C LEU A 137 2.44 8.30 4.60
N ARG A 138 1.59 8.81 3.71
CA ARG A 138 1.33 10.24 3.57
C ARG A 138 0.80 10.84 4.87
N PRO A 139 1.43 11.90 5.40
CA PRO A 139 0.92 12.60 6.57
C PRO A 139 -0.44 13.26 6.30
N LYS A 140 -1.36 13.18 7.26
CA LYS A 140 -2.73 13.73 7.14
C LYS A 140 -2.81 15.24 6.89
N HIS A 141 -1.76 15.98 7.26
CA HIS A 141 -1.71 17.42 7.08
C HIS A 141 -1.18 17.83 5.69
N VAL A 142 -0.69 16.88 4.88
CA VAL A 142 -0.19 17.13 3.53
C VAL A 142 -1.32 16.93 2.52
N ILE A 143 -1.66 17.96 1.75
CA ILE A 143 -2.82 18.01 0.85
C ILE A 143 -2.35 18.17 -0.60
N GLU A 144 -3.06 17.58 -1.55
CA GLU A 144 -2.77 17.71 -2.98
C GLU A 144 -3.35 19.02 -3.55
N VAL A 145 -2.74 19.51 -4.62
CA VAL A 145 -3.32 20.59 -5.44
C VAL A 145 -4.68 20.14 -5.97
N GLY A 146 -5.72 20.95 -5.77
CA GLY A 146 -7.08 20.65 -6.24
C GLY A 146 -8.00 19.99 -5.21
N ALA A 147 -7.54 19.70 -3.99
CA ALA A 147 -8.45 19.30 -2.92
C ALA A 147 -9.44 20.44 -2.56
N ALA A 148 -10.64 20.06 -2.12
CA ALA A 148 -11.70 21.01 -1.78
C ALA A 148 -11.23 22.04 -0.74
N GLY A 149 -11.38 23.33 -1.06
CA GLY A 149 -10.99 24.45 -0.18
C GLY A 149 -9.63 25.09 -0.48
N ILE A 150 -8.94 24.68 -1.55
CA ILE A 150 -7.64 25.25 -1.98
C ILE A 150 -7.84 26.23 -3.14
N TYR A 151 -8.57 27.32 -2.89
CA TYR A 151 -8.82 28.37 -3.89
C TYR A 151 -7.85 29.57 -3.78
N ASN A 152 -6.88 29.51 -2.85
CA ASN A 152 -6.02 30.65 -2.50
C ASN A 152 -4.52 30.47 -2.84
N VAL A 153 -4.09 29.33 -3.37
CA VAL A 153 -2.67 29.10 -3.69
C VAL A 153 -2.47 29.12 -5.20
N CYS A 154 -1.88 30.21 -5.71
CA CYS A 154 -1.46 30.30 -7.10
C CYS A 154 -0.31 29.33 -7.35
N VAL A 155 -0.58 28.22 -8.03
CA VAL A 155 0.45 27.36 -8.61
C VAL A 155 0.81 27.97 -9.96
N TRP A 156 2.04 28.46 -10.10
CA TRP A 156 2.54 28.91 -11.39
C TRP A 156 2.84 27.68 -12.26
N GLU A 157 2.02 27.45 -13.29
CA GLU A 157 2.31 26.49 -14.34
C GLU A 157 3.48 27.03 -15.16
N LYS A 158 4.69 26.51 -14.95
CA LYS A 158 5.76 26.68 -15.93
C LYS A 158 5.49 25.71 -17.08
N HIS A 159 4.92 26.22 -18.16
CA HIS A 159 4.91 25.59 -19.48
C HIS A 159 6.33 25.42 -20.03
#